data_AF-A0A8S2UY48-F1
#
_entry.id   AF-A0A8S2UY48-F1
#
_cell.length_a   1.000
_cell.length_b   1.000
_cell.length_c   1.000
_cell.angle_alpha   90.00
_cell.angle_beta   90.00
_cell.angle_gamma   90.00
#
_symmetry.space_group_name_H-M   'P 1'
#
loop_
_entity.id
_entity.type
_entity.pdbx_description
1 polymer ?
#
loop_
_entity_poly.entity_id
_entity_poly.type
_entity_poly.pdbx_seq_one_letter_code
_entity_poly.pdbx_strand_id
1 'polypeptide(L)' 'YIHSFGICHRDIKPQNLLLDPESSILKLCDFGSAKQLIKGEPNVSYICSRYYRAPELIFGAIDYTCYI' A
#
# COMPACT_ATOMS: atom_id res chain seq x y z
N TYR A 1 -6.45 7.85 -6.62
CA TYR A 1 -7.35 6.89 -7.29
C TYR A 1 -7.67 5.73 -6.36
N ILE A 2 -6.78 4.76 -6.11
CA ILE A 2 -7.14 3.53 -5.38
C ILE A 2 -7.73 3.76 -3.97
N HIS A 3 -7.24 4.76 -3.22
CA HIS A 3 -7.77 5.09 -1.89
C HIS A 3 -9.23 5.58 -1.94
N SER A 4 -9.70 6.19 -3.04
CA SER A 4 -11.12 6.59 -3.17
C SER A 4 -12.06 5.40 -3.31
N PHE A 5 -11.53 4.21 -3.57
CA PHE A 5 -12.27 2.93 -3.55
C PHE A 5 -12.04 2.16 -2.23
N GLY A 6 -11.36 2.77 -1.25
CA GLY A 6 -10.95 2.12 0.00
C GLY A 6 -9.87 1.04 -0.19
N ILE A 7 -9.21 0.99 -1.35
CA ILE A 7 -8.17 -0.01 -1.65
C ILE A 7 -6.81 0.53 -1.20
N CYS A 8 -6.14 -0.19 -0.31
CA CYS A 8 -4.76 0.05 0.09
C CYS A 8 -3.82 -0.91 -0.67
N HIS A 9 -2.72 -0.41 -1.25
CA HIS A 9 -1.75 -1.23 -1.97
C HIS A 9 -0.90 -2.13 -1.06
N ARG A 10 -0.54 -1.62 0.13
CA ARG A 10 0.25 -2.32 1.17
C ARG A 10 1.63 -2.87 0.75
N ASP A 11 2.18 -2.41 -0.37
CA ASP A 11 3.55 -2.71 -0.79
C ASP A 11 4.11 -1.66 -1.77
N ILE A 12 3.98 -0.39 -1.40
CA ILE A 12 4.57 0.71 -2.18
C ILE A 12 6.09 0.70 -1.98
N LYS A 13 6.81 0.55 -3.08
CA LYS A 13 8.27 0.52 -3.15
C LYS A 13 8.74 0.81 -4.57
N PRO A 14 9.99 1.24 -4.81
CA PRO A 14 10.51 1.54 -6.14
C PRO A 14 10.33 0.41 -7.15
N GLN A 15 10.46 -0.84 -6.72
CA GLN A 15 10.30 -2.02 -7.57
C GLN A 15 8.88 -2.16 -8.14
N ASN A 16 7.87 -1.55 -7.50
CA ASN A 16 6.47 -1.59 -7.91
C ASN A 16 6.03 -0.33 -8.67
N LEU A 17 6.97 0.55 -9.03
CA LEU A 17 6.73 1.77 -9.80
C LEU A 17 7.34 1.59 -11.20
N LEU A 18 6.52 1.17 -12.16
CA LEU A 18 6.93 1.05 -13.55
C LEU A 18 7.09 2.45 -14.14
N LEU A 19 8.22 2.70 -14.79
CA LEU A 19 8.50 3.96 -15.47
C LEU A 19 8.76 3.68 -16.94
N ASP A 20 8.07 4.42 -17.80
CA ASP A 20 8.46 4.56 -19.20
C ASP A 20 9.47 5.70 -19.33
N PRO A 21 10.74 5.44 -19.71
CA PRO A 21 11.78 6.47 -19.81
C PRO A 21 11.54 7.53 -20.90
N GLU A 22 10.80 7.19 -21.96
CA GLU A 22 10.57 8.10 -23.08
C GLU A 22 9.44 9.07 -22.76
N SER A 23 8.30 8.55 -22.30
CA SER A 23 7.13 9.36 -21.97
C SER A 23 7.15 9.93 -20.54
N SER A 24 8.08 9.48 -19.69
CA SER A 24 8.11 9.75 -18.24
C SER A 24 6.82 9.35 -17.51
N ILE A 25 6.04 8.42 -18.08
CA ILE A 25 4.81 7.93 -17.46
C ILE A 25 5.16 6.93 -16.37
N LEU A 26 4.67 7.19 -15.15
CA LEU A 26 4.74 6.26 -14.03
C LEU A 26 3.43 5.48 -13.90
N LYS A 27 3.53 4.16 -13.72
CA LYS A 27 2.41 3.27 -13.43
C LYS A 27 2.71 2.41 -12.20
N LEU A 28 1.80 2.40 -11.25
CA LEU A 28 1.87 1.50 -10.09
C LEU A 28 1.49 0.08 -10.53
N CYS A 29 2.25 -0.93 -10.11
CA CYS A 29 2.00 -2.34 -10.38
C CYS A 29 2.07 -3.20 -9.10
N ASP A 30 1.82 -4.51 -9.24
CA ASP A 30 1.87 -5.51 -8.17
C ASP A 30 0.85 -5.29 -7.03
N PHE A 31 -0.42 -5.51 -7.36
CA PHE A 31 -1.53 -5.47 -6.41
C PHE A 31 -1.69 -6.78 -5.60
N GLY A 32 -0.70 -7.69 -5.60
CA GLY A 32 -0.80 -8.97 -4.89
C GLY A 32 -0.96 -8.82 -3.38
N SER A 33 -0.47 -7.71 -2.81
CA SER A 33 -0.66 -7.35 -1.40
C SER A 33 -1.84 -6.42 -1.16
N ALA A 34 -2.52 -5.93 -2.20
CA ALA A 34 -3.57 -4.93 -2.05
C ALA A 34 -4.81 -5.52 -1.34
N LYS A 35 -5.52 -4.67 -0.58
CA LYS A 35 -6.76 -5.06 0.09
C LYS A 35 -7.67 -3.83 0.26
N GLN A 36 -8.97 -4.03 0.13
CA GLN A 36 -9.96 -3.03 0.57
C GLN A 36 -10.03 -3.00 2.10
N LEU A 37 -9.73 -1.84 2.70
CA LEU A 37 -9.74 -1.69 4.16
C LEU A 37 -11.13 -1.27 4.63
N ILE A 38 -11.76 -2.13 5.44
CA ILE A 38 -13.09 -1.91 6.00
C ILE A 38 -12.92 -1.54 7.48
N LYS A 39 -13.56 -0.43 7.90
CA LYS A 39 -13.48 0.05 9.28
C LYS A 39 -14.04 -1.00 10.24
N GLY A 40 -13.29 -1.33 11.28
CA GLY A 40 -13.66 -2.33 12.29
C GLY A 40 -13.18 -3.75 11.97
N GLU A 41 -12.65 -4.01 10.77
CA GLU A 41 -12.03 -5.29 10.45
C GLU A 41 -10.52 -5.26 10.71
N PRO A 42 -9.96 -6.25 11.43
CA PRO A 42 -8.53 -6.32 11.68
C PRO A 42 -7.77 -6.71 10.40
N ASN A 43 -6.56 -6.16 10.25
CA ASN A 43 -5.67 -6.42 9.14
C ASN A 43 -4.28 -6.83 9.64
N VAL A 44 -3.60 -7.70 8.90
CA VAL A 44 -2.23 -8.13 9.21
C VAL A 44 -1.29 -6.92 9.21
N SER A 45 -0.53 -6.74 10.28
CA SER A 45 0.43 -5.62 10.46
C SER A 45 1.80 -5.90 9.83
N TYR A 46 2.21 -7.17 9.75
CA TYR A 46 3.44 -7.60 9.08
C TYR A 46 3.26 -7.66 7.55
N ILE A 47 2.98 -6.50 6.96
CA ILE A 47 2.87 -6.24 5.51
C ILE A 47 3.87 -5.13 5.12
N CYS A 48 3.88 -4.70 3.86
CA CYS A 48 4.89 -3.79 3.29
C CYS A 48 6.32 -4.35 3.29
N SER A 49 7.09 -3.96 2.29
CA SER A 49 8.55 -4.15 2.30
C SER A 49 9.21 -3.40 3.46
N ARG A 50 10.19 -4.04 4.14
CA ARG A 50 10.76 -3.61 5.44
C ARG A 50 11.06 -2.11 5.55
N TYR A 51 11.69 -1.52 4.54
CA TYR A 51 12.14 -0.12 4.57
C TYR A 51 11.03 0.90 4.29
N TYR A 52 9.90 0.47 3.75
CA TYR A 52 8.77 1.32 3.37
C TYR A 52 7.56 1.13 4.29
N ARG A 53 7.77 0.44 5.42
CA ARG A 53 6.72 0.14 6.39
C ARG A 53 6.44 1.37 7.25
N ALA A 54 5.17 1.74 7.35
CA ALA A 54 4.71 2.82 8.20
C ALA A 54 4.92 2.49 9.70
N PRO A 55 5.13 3.49 10.57
CA PRO A 55 5.45 3.25 11.98
C PRO A 55 4.38 2.46 12.73
N GLU A 56 3.10 2.73 12.49
CA GLU A 56 1.98 2.02 13.11
C GLU A 56 2.02 0.50 12.82
N LEU A 57 2.48 0.11 11.63
CA LEU A 57 2.65 -1.29 11.25
C LEU A 57 3.85 -1.92 11.97
N ILE A 58 4.91 -1.15 12.22
CA ILE A 58 6.05 -1.58 13.05
C ILE A 58 5.59 -1.81 14.49
N PHE A 59 4.69 -0.97 15.00
CA PHE A 59 4.06 -1.12 16.31
C PHE A 59 2.93 -2.16 16.34
N GLY A 60 2.66 -2.86 15.23
CA GLY A 60 1.72 -3.96 15.19
C GLY A 60 0.24 -3.54 15.10
N ALA A 61 -0.06 -2.31 14.70
CA ALA A 61 -1.43 -1.85 14.51
C ALA A 61 -2.18 -2.73 13.49
N ILE A 62 -3.44 -3.05 13.80
CA ILE A 62 -4.32 -3.90 12.96
C ILE A 62 -5.48 -3.13 12.34
N ASP A 63 -5.67 -1.88 12.76
CA ASP A 63 -6.75 -0.95 12.41
C ASP A 63 -6.23 0.27 11.59
N TYR A 64 -5.08 0.11 10.93
CA TYR A 64 -4.50 1.11 10.03
C TYR A 64 -5.40 1.39 8.81
N THR A 65 -5.18 2.53 8.16
CA THR A 65 -6.07 3.02 7.10
C THR A 65 -5.30 3.44 5.83
N CYS A 66 -6.05 3.71 4.76
CA CYS A 66 -5.54 4.36 3.55
C CYS A 66 -6.25 5.69 3.28
N TYR A 67 -7.01 6.19 4.25
CA TYR A 67 -7.64 7.51 4.16
C TYR A 67 -6.58 8.58 4.40
N ILE A 68 -6.63 9.66 3.61
CA ILE A 68 -5.78 10.85 3.73
C ILE A 68 -6.64 11.97 4.29
#